data_AF-A0A4U9D521-F1
#
_entry.id   AF-A0A4U9D521-F1
#
_cell.length_a   1.000
_cell.length_b   1.000
_cell.length_c   1.000
_cell.angle_alpha   90.00
_cell.angle_beta   90.00
_cell.angle_gamma   90.00
#
_symmetry.space_group_name_H-M   'P 1'
#
loop_
_entity.id
_entity.type
_entity.pdbx_description
1 polymer ?
#
loop_
_entity_poly.entity_id
_entity_poly.type
_entity_poly.pdbx_seq_one_letter_code
_entity_poly.pdbx_strand_id
1 'polypeptide(L)'
;MSSQTLRNDNSDELKIDVDLRYEADPYELKLDEMFDAEPEPEIIEGLPASDALTPADRYLELFAHVQKSRIFADSKTFPDCAPKQDPLDILIHYRRVRRTPGFDLRQFVEDHFWLPDHRAEDYVSDPKRSLKEHIDHLWPILTREPQDHIPWSSLLALPQSYIVPGGRFSETYYWDSYFTMLGLAESGREDLLKCMADNFAWMIETYGHIPNGNRTYYLSRSQPPVFALMVELFEEDGVRGARRYLEHLRWSTASGWMAPSR
;
A
#
# COMPACT_ATOMS: atom_id res chain seq x y z
N MET A 1 -36.16 67.17 -41.77
CA MET A 1 -37.25 67.60 -40.87
C MET A 1 -37.05 66.89 -39.54
N SER A 2 -37.12 67.66 -38.46
CA SER A 2 -37.00 67.19 -37.07
C SER A 2 -38.23 66.36 -36.66
N SER A 3 -38.02 65.29 -35.89
CA SER A 3 -38.89 64.87 -34.77
C SER A 3 -38.31 63.63 -34.06
N GLN A 4 -37.54 63.88 -32.99
CA GLN A 4 -37.98 63.69 -31.59
C GLN A 4 -39.36 63.01 -31.41
N THR A 5 -39.63 62.03 -30.53
CA THR A 5 -39.11 61.68 -29.19
C THR A 5 -39.76 60.35 -28.73
N LEU A 6 -39.24 59.80 -27.61
CA LEU A 6 -39.87 58.93 -26.57
C LEU A 6 -39.57 57.43 -26.72
N ARG A 7 -39.23 56.65 -25.68
CA ARG A 7 -38.73 56.82 -24.30
C ARG A 7 -38.45 55.38 -23.80
N ASN A 8 -37.89 55.27 -22.60
CA ASN A 8 -37.71 54.09 -21.75
C ASN A 8 -36.43 53.28 -21.96
N ASP A 9 -35.79 52.75 -20.92
CA ASP A 9 -35.76 53.05 -19.48
C ASP A 9 -34.52 52.28 -18.97
N ASN A 10 -33.93 52.76 -17.88
CA ASN A 10 -32.79 52.22 -17.14
C ASN A 10 -32.32 50.78 -17.45
N SER A 11 -31.07 50.66 -17.89
CA SER A 11 -30.21 49.56 -17.47
C SER A 11 -28.94 50.17 -16.89
N ASP A 12 -28.98 50.51 -15.61
CA ASP A 12 -27.77 50.76 -14.81
C ASP A 12 -26.89 49.51 -14.92
N GLU A 13 -25.83 49.61 -15.71
CA GLU A 13 -24.68 48.73 -15.63
C GLU A 13 -24.11 48.86 -14.20
N LEU A 14 -24.46 47.92 -13.32
CA LEU A 14 -23.69 47.63 -12.14
C LEU A 14 -22.31 47.12 -12.59
N LYS A 15 -21.41 48.06 -12.89
CA LYS A 15 -19.98 47.82 -12.94
C LYS A 15 -19.55 47.41 -11.54
N ILE A 16 -19.47 46.10 -11.32
CA ILE A 16 -18.77 45.54 -10.18
C ILE A 16 -17.29 45.72 -10.47
N ASP A 17 -16.76 46.89 -10.10
CA ASP A 17 -15.32 47.18 -10.07
C ASP A 17 -14.71 46.55 -8.82
N VAL A 18 -14.79 45.22 -8.73
CA VAL A 18 -14.06 44.44 -7.74
C VAL A 18 -12.89 43.83 -8.47
N ASP A 19 -11.77 44.55 -8.44
CA ASP A 19 -10.46 44.02 -8.73
C ASP A 19 -10.25 42.83 -7.77
N LEU A 20 -10.49 41.60 -8.25
CA LEU A 20 -10.25 40.37 -7.51
C LEU A 20 -8.74 40.26 -7.31
N ARG A 21 -8.27 40.91 -6.24
CA ARG A 21 -6.94 40.66 -5.70
C ARG A 21 -6.95 39.21 -5.22
N TYR A 22 -6.38 38.35 -6.05
CA TYR A 22 -5.83 37.09 -5.59
C TYR A 22 -4.68 37.46 -4.65
N GLU A 23 -4.98 37.68 -3.37
CA GLU A 23 -3.96 37.52 -2.34
C GLU A 23 -3.53 36.06 -2.47
N ALA A 24 -2.34 35.84 -3.05
CA ALA A 24 -1.71 34.55 -3.00
C ALA A 24 -1.67 34.15 -1.52
N ASP A 25 -2.38 33.07 -1.19
CA ASP A 25 -2.29 32.40 0.10
C ASP A 25 -0.79 32.30 0.43
N PRO A 26 -0.30 32.76 1.61
CA PRO A 26 1.14 32.78 1.91
C PRO A 26 1.82 31.42 1.88
N TYR A 27 1.06 30.34 1.63
CA TYR A 27 1.56 29.05 1.21
C TYR A 27 1.57 28.94 -0.33
N GLU A 28 2.45 29.69 -0.99
CA GLU A 28 2.86 29.31 -2.35
C GLU A 28 3.42 27.89 -2.30
N LEU A 29 2.84 26.98 -3.10
CA LEU A 29 3.39 25.64 -3.34
C LEU A 29 4.79 25.78 -3.94
N LYS A 30 5.81 25.76 -3.08
CA LYS A 30 7.19 25.74 -3.50
C LYS A 30 7.53 24.32 -3.94
N LEU A 31 7.40 24.06 -5.23
CA LEU A 31 7.82 22.79 -5.86
C LEU A 31 9.26 22.41 -5.48
N ASP A 32 10.10 23.42 -5.29
CA ASP A 32 11.51 23.30 -4.95
C ASP A 32 11.76 22.87 -3.48
N GLU A 33 10.72 22.89 -2.63
CA GLU A 33 10.73 22.38 -1.25
C GLU A 33 10.04 21.00 -1.16
N MET A 34 9.44 20.48 -2.23
CA MET A 34 8.79 19.16 -2.31
C MET A 34 9.79 18.04 -2.68
N PHE A 35 10.95 17.98 -2.05
CA PHE A 35 12.01 17.01 -2.39
C PHE A 35 11.84 15.60 -1.79
N ASP A 36 10.75 15.31 -1.08
CA ASP A 36 10.56 14.03 -0.39
C ASP A 36 9.17 13.42 -0.68
N ALA A 37 8.83 13.20 -1.94
CA ALA A 37 7.71 12.29 -2.24
C ALA A 37 8.14 10.86 -1.87
N GLU A 38 7.33 10.17 -1.04
CA GLU A 38 7.47 8.72 -0.87
C GLU A 38 7.49 8.05 -2.26
N PRO A 39 8.30 7.00 -2.48
CA PRO A 39 8.41 6.39 -3.79
C PRO A 39 7.02 5.89 -4.23
N GLU A 40 6.63 6.20 -5.45
CA GLU A 40 5.32 5.75 -5.95
C GLU A 40 5.33 4.23 -6.19
N PRO A 41 4.18 3.55 -6.02
CA PRO A 41 4.05 2.14 -6.36
C PRO A 41 4.32 1.87 -7.84
N GLU A 42 5.29 1.02 -8.12
CA GLU A 42 5.60 0.56 -9.48
C GLU A 42 4.47 -0.28 -10.07
N ILE A 43 4.24 -0.12 -11.39
CA ILE A 43 3.28 -0.89 -12.16
C ILE A 43 4.00 -2.07 -12.80
N ILE A 44 3.60 -3.30 -12.44
CA ILE A 44 4.11 -4.52 -13.06
C ILE A 44 3.19 -4.89 -14.22
N GLU A 45 3.76 -5.06 -15.42
CA GLU A 45 2.99 -5.44 -16.61
C GLU A 45 2.19 -6.73 -16.38
N GLY A 46 0.89 -6.69 -16.62
CA GLY A 46 -0.01 -7.83 -16.43
C GLY A 46 -0.60 -7.97 -15.02
N LEU A 47 -0.18 -7.16 -14.05
CA LEU A 47 -0.77 -7.11 -12.71
C LEU A 47 -1.60 -5.83 -12.50
N PRO A 48 -2.64 -5.87 -11.65
CA PRO A 48 -3.34 -4.67 -11.24
C PRO A 48 -2.42 -3.63 -10.60
N ALA A 49 -2.69 -2.34 -10.77
CA ALA A 49 -1.93 -1.30 -10.10
C ALA A 49 -2.34 -1.17 -8.63
N SER A 50 -1.35 -1.00 -7.75
CA SER A 50 -1.54 -0.60 -6.35
C SER A 50 -2.00 0.87 -6.29
N ASP A 51 -2.64 1.28 -5.19
CA ASP A 51 -2.97 2.70 -5.01
C ASP A 51 -1.71 3.54 -4.76
N ALA A 52 -1.52 4.64 -5.49
CA ALA A 52 -0.37 5.52 -5.29
C ALA A 52 -0.33 6.23 -3.92
N LEU A 53 -1.48 6.32 -3.24
CA LEU A 53 -1.59 7.01 -1.96
C LEU A 53 -1.74 6.02 -0.80
N THR A 54 -1.33 6.44 0.39
CA THR A 54 -1.69 5.71 1.61
C THR A 54 -3.22 5.74 1.79
N PRO A 55 -3.84 4.74 2.45
CA PRO A 55 -5.28 4.78 2.73
C PRO A 55 -5.73 6.04 3.50
N ALA A 56 -4.85 6.62 4.32
CA ALA A 56 -5.13 7.86 5.04
C ALA A 56 -5.24 9.05 4.08
N ASP A 57 -4.30 9.16 3.13
CA ASP A 57 -4.30 10.24 2.14
C ASP A 57 -5.35 10.02 1.04
N ARG A 58 -5.62 8.75 0.70
CA ARG A 58 -6.62 8.39 -0.31
C ARG A 58 -8.04 8.69 0.15
N TYR A 59 -8.39 8.28 1.36
CA TYR A 59 -9.76 8.35 1.86
C TYR A 59 -10.01 9.49 2.84
N LEU A 60 -8.98 10.24 3.26
CA LEU A 60 -9.08 11.48 4.04
C LEU A 60 -10.06 11.38 5.22
N GLU A 61 -11.16 12.13 5.17
CA GLU A 61 -12.16 12.14 6.23
C GLU A 61 -12.93 10.83 6.41
N LEU A 62 -13.00 9.98 5.38
CA LEU A 62 -13.61 8.65 5.48
C LEU A 62 -12.70 7.76 6.32
N PHE A 63 -11.38 7.77 6.04
CA PHE A 63 -10.39 7.05 6.84
C PHE A 63 -10.45 7.48 8.31
N ALA A 64 -10.40 8.79 8.56
CA ALA A 64 -10.46 9.31 9.92
C ALA A 64 -11.78 8.94 10.63
N HIS A 65 -12.91 8.93 9.92
CA HIS A 65 -14.20 8.55 10.49
C HIS A 65 -14.25 7.06 10.83
N VAL A 66 -13.81 6.18 9.92
CA VAL A 66 -13.76 4.72 10.18
C VAL A 66 -12.88 4.40 11.39
N GLN A 67 -11.67 4.96 11.44
CA GLN A 67 -10.73 4.69 12.53
C GLN A 67 -11.22 5.23 13.89
N LYS A 68 -11.86 6.41 13.93
CA LYS A 68 -12.39 6.98 15.17
C LYS A 68 -13.66 6.29 15.66
N SER A 69 -14.51 5.84 14.74
CA SER A 69 -15.77 5.16 15.07
C SER A 69 -15.57 3.72 15.54
N ARG A 70 -14.37 3.15 15.36
CA ARG A 70 -14.01 1.78 15.80
C ARG A 70 -15.03 0.73 15.35
N ILE A 71 -15.48 0.85 14.10
CA ILE A 71 -16.37 -0.14 13.49
C ILE A 71 -15.66 -1.49 13.26
N PHE A 72 -14.33 -1.52 13.24
CA PHE A 72 -13.55 -2.76 13.22
C PHE A 72 -12.78 -2.91 14.53
N ALA A 73 -12.59 -4.16 14.97
CA ALA A 73 -11.86 -4.46 16.20
C ALA A 73 -10.36 -4.22 16.06
N ASP A 74 -9.79 -4.48 14.88
CA ASP A 74 -8.42 -4.17 14.51
C ASP A 74 -8.38 -2.87 13.68
N SER A 75 -7.48 -1.95 14.02
CA SER A 75 -7.26 -0.72 13.26
C SER A 75 -6.60 -0.96 11.90
N LYS A 76 -6.01 -2.14 11.68
CA LYS A 76 -5.45 -2.57 10.40
C LYS A 76 -6.51 -3.01 9.38
N THR A 77 -7.73 -3.36 9.83
CA THR A 77 -8.77 -3.89 8.93
C THR A 77 -9.10 -2.93 7.78
N PHE A 78 -9.37 -1.65 8.08
CA PHE A 78 -9.74 -0.70 7.03
C PHE A 78 -8.58 -0.29 6.09
N PRO A 79 -7.35 -0.03 6.59
CA PRO A 79 -6.19 0.16 5.72
C PRO A 79 -5.92 -0.99 4.73
N ASP A 80 -6.31 -2.21 5.08
CA ASP A 80 -6.09 -3.40 4.26
C ASP A 80 -7.22 -3.67 3.26
N CYS A 81 -8.36 -3.00 3.43
CA CYS A 81 -9.51 -3.15 2.54
C CYS A 81 -9.16 -2.74 1.11
N ALA A 82 -9.58 -3.56 0.15
CA ALA A 82 -9.48 -3.20 -1.27
C ALA A 82 -10.79 -2.55 -1.73
N PRO A 83 -10.76 -1.43 -2.45
CA PRO A 83 -11.97 -0.78 -2.93
C PRO A 83 -12.63 -1.60 -4.05
N LYS A 84 -13.96 -1.60 -4.10
CA LYS A 84 -14.76 -2.30 -5.12
C LYS A 84 -14.88 -1.52 -6.44
N GLN A 85 -14.54 -0.23 -6.40
CA GLN A 85 -14.68 0.72 -7.50
C GLN A 85 -13.63 1.83 -7.33
N ASP A 86 -13.64 2.84 -8.20
CA ASP A 86 -12.69 3.95 -8.13
C ASP A 86 -12.67 4.59 -6.72
N PRO A 87 -11.50 4.67 -6.07
CA PRO A 87 -11.35 5.25 -4.73
C PRO A 87 -11.88 6.68 -4.59
N LEU A 88 -11.73 7.52 -5.62
CA LEU A 88 -12.20 8.91 -5.60
C LEU A 88 -13.73 8.94 -5.63
N ASP A 89 -14.37 8.07 -6.42
CA ASP A 89 -15.82 7.96 -6.46
C ASP A 89 -16.39 7.52 -5.12
N ILE A 90 -15.73 6.60 -4.42
CA ILE A 90 -16.12 6.19 -3.05
C ILE A 90 -16.08 7.40 -2.10
N LEU A 91 -15.01 8.19 -2.13
CA LEU A 91 -14.88 9.36 -1.27
C LEU A 91 -15.91 10.45 -1.59
N ILE A 92 -16.17 10.70 -2.89
CA ILE A 92 -17.20 11.64 -3.33
C ILE A 92 -18.59 11.16 -2.87
N HIS A 93 -18.88 9.87 -3.01
CA HIS A 93 -20.14 9.30 -2.57
C HIS A 93 -20.31 9.44 -1.05
N TYR A 94 -19.28 9.07 -0.28
CA TYR A 94 -19.25 9.24 1.18
C TYR A 94 -19.57 10.69 1.59
N ARG A 95 -18.95 11.68 0.94
CA ARG A 95 -19.18 13.11 1.22
C ARG A 95 -20.65 13.52 1.04
N ARG A 96 -21.35 12.91 0.08
CA ARG A 96 -22.77 13.17 -0.20
C ARG A 96 -23.69 12.53 0.85
N VAL A 97 -23.40 11.28 1.25
CA VAL A 97 -24.32 10.50 2.10
C VAL A 97 -24.03 10.60 3.59
N ARG A 98 -22.82 10.96 4.03
CA ARG A 98 -22.44 10.95 5.47
C ARG A 98 -23.30 11.82 6.40
N ARG A 99 -24.05 12.79 5.84
CA ARG A 99 -24.93 13.71 6.59
C ARG A 99 -26.41 13.38 6.43
N THR A 100 -26.77 12.33 5.70
CA THR A 100 -28.18 11.94 5.53
C THR A 100 -28.68 11.21 6.77
N PRO A 101 -29.94 11.42 7.18
CA PRO A 101 -30.56 10.61 8.24
C PRO A 101 -30.48 9.12 7.91
N GLY A 102 -30.06 8.30 8.87
CA GLY A 102 -29.96 6.84 8.70
C GLY A 102 -28.68 6.34 8.02
N PHE A 103 -27.67 7.20 7.81
CA PHE A 103 -26.36 6.76 7.33
C PHE A 103 -25.70 5.79 8.32
N ASP A 104 -25.34 4.60 7.83
CA ASP A 104 -24.56 3.59 8.56
C ASP A 104 -23.16 3.48 7.95
N LEU A 105 -22.14 3.82 8.74
CA LEU A 105 -20.75 3.78 8.31
C LEU A 105 -20.24 2.36 8.05
N ARG A 106 -20.68 1.37 8.83
CA ARG A 106 -20.27 -0.02 8.62
C ARG A 106 -20.83 -0.52 7.30
N GLN A 107 -22.13 -0.34 7.08
CA GLN A 107 -22.77 -0.76 5.83
C GLN A 107 -22.12 -0.06 4.65
N PHE A 108 -21.83 1.24 4.76
CA PHE A 108 -21.12 1.98 3.71
C PHE A 108 -19.77 1.34 3.37
N VAL A 109 -18.97 0.96 4.37
CA VAL A 109 -17.68 0.30 4.11
C VAL A 109 -17.89 -1.08 3.47
N GLU A 110 -18.80 -1.89 3.98
CA GLU A 110 -19.08 -3.23 3.44
C GLU A 110 -19.60 -3.18 2.00
N ASP A 111 -20.35 -2.14 1.62
CA ASP A 111 -20.86 -1.96 0.26
C ASP A 111 -19.75 -1.56 -0.73
N HIS A 112 -18.76 -0.77 -0.28
CA HIS A 112 -17.76 -0.15 -1.16
C HIS A 112 -16.37 -0.79 -1.11
N PHE A 113 -16.11 -1.67 -0.14
CA PHE A 113 -14.82 -2.31 0.06
C PHE A 113 -14.94 -3.82 0.20
N TRP A 114 -13.93 -4.53 -0.27
CA TRP A 114 -13.64 -5.90 0.10
C TRP A 114 -12.88 -5.90 1.42
N LEU A 115 -13.45 -6.56 2.43
CA LEU A 115 -12.75 -6.80 3.68
C LEU A 115 -11.57 -7.76 3.45
N PRO A 116 -10.48 -7.65 4.24
CA PRO A 116 -9.33 -8.54 4.11
C PRO A 116 -9.74 -10.02 4.29
N ASP A 117 -9.23 -10.87 3.40
CA ASP A 117 -9.43 -12.32 3.48
C ASP A 117 -8.38 -12.94 4.42
N HIS A 118 -8.84 -13.60 5.48
CA HIS A 118 -7.99 -14.29 6.45
C HIS A 118 -7.87 -15.78 6.13
N ARG A 119 -7.37 -16.14 4.93
CA ARG A 119 -7.21 -17.53 4.45
C ARG A 119 -6.57 -18.52 5.45
N ALA A 120 -5.75 -18.01 6.39
CA ALA A 120 -5.10 -18.83 7.42
C ALA A 120 -6.05 -19.26 8.55
N GLU A 121 -7.15 -18.54 8.78
CA GLU A 121 -8.13 -18.85 9.85
C GLU A 121 -8.98 -20.08 9.52
N ASP A 122 -9.14 -20.40 8.23
CA ASP A 122 -9.89 -21.58 7.78
C ASP A 122 -9.08 -22.89 7.89
N TYR A 123 -7.79 -22.82 8.20
CA TYR A 123 -6.96 -24.01 8.33
C TYR A 123 -7.20 -24.72 9.67
N VAL A 124 -7.62 -25.98 9.59
CA VAL A 124 -7.79 -26.85 10.76
C VAL A 124 -6.61 -27.81 10.85
N SER A 125 -5.83 -27.67 11.93
CA SER A 125 -4.71 -28.56 12.24
C SER A 125 -5.20 -30.00 12.46
N ASP A 126 -4.58 -30.96 11.76
CA ASP A 126 -4.78 -32.38 12.05
C ASP A 126 -3.85 -32.81 13.20
N PRO A 127 -4.38 -33.17 14.38
CA PRO A 127 -3.57 -33.56 15.54
C PRO A 127 -2.80 -34.87 15.35
N LYS A 128 -3.03 -35.61 14.26
CA LYS A 128 -2.30 -36.83 13.92
C LYS A 128 -1.00 -36.56 13.17
N ARG A 129 -0.81 -35.36 12.62
CA ARG A 129 0.41 -34.97 11.90
C ARG A 129 1.53 -34.66 12.88
N SER A 130 2.75 -35.00 12.50
CA SER A 130 3.94 -34.49 13.19
C SER A 130 4.04 -32.97 13.04
N LEU A 131 4.83 -32.34 13.92
CA LEU A 131 5.08 -30.89 13.84
C LEU A 131 5.70 -30.50 12.49
N LYS A 132 6.64 -31.30 11.97
CA LYS A 132 7.27 -31.05 10.68
C LYS A 132 6.26 -31.10 9.54
N GLU A 133 5.48 -32.17 9.45
CA GLU A 133 4.43 -32.29 8.42
C GLU A 133 3.41 -31.16 8.53
N HIS A 134 3.05 -30.75 9.74
CA HIS A 134 2.15 -29.61 9.95
C HIS A 134 2.73 -28.32 9.37
N ILE A 135 4.01 -28.02 9.62
CA ILE A 135 4.71 -26.85 9.07
C ILE A 135 4.79 -26.92 7.55
N ASP A 136 5.15 -28.06 6.98
CA ASP A 136 5.25 -28.24 5.52
C ASP A 136 3.91 -27.99 4.81
N HIS A 137 2.79 -28.36 5.46
CA HIS A 137 1.45 -28.11 4.93
C HIS A 137 1.00 -26.65 5.09
N LEU A 138 1.63 -25.87 5.96
CA LEU A 138 1.33 -24.44 6.11
C LEU A 138 1.93 -23.61 4.99
N TRP A 139 3.04 -24.03 4.37
CA TRP A 139 3.69 -23.22 3.33
C TRP A 139 2.75 -22.80 2.19
N PRO A 140 1.95 -23.69 1.57
CA PRO A 140 1.01 -23.28 0.53
C PRO A 140 -0.09 -22.33 1.03
N ILE A 141 -0.49 -22.45 2.30
CA ILE A 141 -1.55 -21.62 2.91
C ILE A 141 -1.05 -20.21 3.19
N LEU A 142 0.22 -20.10 3.57
CA LEU A 142 0.91 -18.84 3.84
C LEU A 142 1.51 -18.21 2.57
N THR A 143 1.49 -18.91 1.44
CA THR A 143 1.95 -18.37 0.16
C THR A 143 0.89 -17.41 -0.41
N ARG A 144 1.34 -16.29 -0.93
CA ARG A 144 0.57 -15.34 -1.73
C ARG A 144 1.19 -15.24 -3.10
N GLU A 145 0.33 -15.16 -4.09
CA GLU A 145 0.74 -15.14 -5.48
C GLU A 145 0.56 -13.73 -6.08
N PRO A 146 1.38 -13.32 -7.06
CA PRO A 146 1.23 -12.01 -7.71
C PRO A 146 -0.18 -11.75 -8.26
N GLN A 147 -0.84 -12.80 -8.78
CA GLN A 147 -2.20 -12.72 -9.29
C GLN A 147 -3.30 -12.50 -8.24
N ASP A 148 -3.00 -12.67 -6.94
CA ASP A 148 -3.94 -12.38 -5.86
C ASP A 148 -4.13 -10.86 -5.66
N HIS A 149 -3.31 -10.03 -6.31
CA HIS A 149 -3.32 -8.58 -6.12
C HIS A 149 -4.61 -7.92 -6.62
N ILE A 150 -5.15 -7.00 -5.83
CA ILE A 150 -6.42 -6.31 -6.10
C ILE A 150 -6.15 -4.86 -6.50
N PRO A 151 -6.75 -4.35 -7.60
CA PRO A 151 -6.58 -2.97 -8.02
C PRO A 151 -6.88 -1.96 -6.92
N TRP A 152 -6.07 -0.89 -6.86
CA TRP A 152 -6.22 0.21 -5.89
C TRP A 152 -6.19 -0.21 -4.42
N SER A 153 -5.76 -1.43 -4.13
CA SER A 153 -5.49 -1.83 -2.75
C SER A 153 -4.22 -1.15 -2.25
N SER A 154 -4.08 -1.09 -0.94
CA SER A 154 -2.84 -0.66 -0.30
C SER A 154 -1.72 -1.69 -0.43
N LEU A 155 -2.00 -2.93 -0.85
CA LEU A 155 -0.98 -3.96 -1.07
C LEU A 155 -0.12 -3.55 -2.27
N LEU A 156 1.20 -3.67 -2.16
CA LEU A 156 2.12 -3.45 -3.25
C LEU A 156 2.29 -4.75 -4.01
N ALA A 157 2.04 -4.72 -5.32
CA ALA A 157 2.31 -5.85 -6.19
C ALA A 157 3.79 -6.26 -6.11
N LEU A 158 4.03 -7.58 -6.05
CA LEU A 158 5.37 -8.16 -6.10
C LEU A 158 5.48 -9.08 -7.32
N PRO A 159 6.65 -9.14 -7.98
CA PRO A 159 6.81 -9.91 -9.22
C PRO A 159 6.81 -11.43 -9.01
N GLN A 160 7.11 -11.92 -7.81
CA GLN A 160 7.18 -13.35 -7.48
C GLN A 160 6.29 -13.68 -6.27
N SER A 161 5.99 -14.97 -6.10
CA SER A 161 5.26 -15.48 -4.92
C SER A 161 6.02 -15.16 -3.62
N TYR A 162 5.30 -14.97 -2.53
CA TYR A 162 5.89 -14.65 -1.23
C TYR A 162 5.13 -15.29 -0.08
N ILE A 163 5.81 -15.46 1.06
CA ILE A 163 5.20 -15.97 2.29
C ILE A 163 4.78 -14.82 3.19
N VAL A 164 3.60 -14.96 3.82
CA VAL A 164 3.11 -14.06 4.86
C VAL A 164 3.17 -14.74 6.24
N PRO A 165 3.29 -13.98 7.35
CA PRO A 165 3.28 -14.56 8.69
C PRO A 165 1.99 -15.32 9.05
N GLY A 166 0.86 -14.91 8.46
CA GLY A 166 -0.46 -15.50 8.71
C GLY A 166 -1.35 -14.70 9.67
N GLY A 167 -2.62 -15.11 9.77
CA GLY A 167 -3.65 -14.41 10.54
C GLY A 167 -3.97 -13.02 9.97
N ARG A 168 -3.84 -11.98 10.80
CA ARG A 168 -4.08 -10.59 10.39
C ARG A 168 -3.03 -10.02 9.43
N PHE A 169 -1.90 -10.70 9.29
CA PHE A 169 -0.77 -10.28 8.46
C PHE A 169 -0.91 -10.90 7.07
N SER A 170 -1.33 -10.08 6.10
CA SER A 170 -1.63 -10.51 4.73
C SER A 170 -0.61 -10.01 3.70
N GLU A 171 0.44 -9.36 4.17
CA GLU A 171 1.59 -8.86 3.41
C GLU A 171 2.87 -9.59 3.83
N THR A 172 3.90 -9.57 2.97
CA THR A 172 5.24 -9.98 3.40
C THR A 172 5.79 -8.96 4.39
N TYR A 173 6.55 -9.44 5.37
CA TYR A 173 7.26 -8.61 6.34
C TYR A 173 8.75 -8.86 6.23
N TYR A 174 9.55 -7.80 6.27
CA TYR A 174 10.96 -7.87 5.93
C TYR A 174 11.76 -8.79 6.88
N TRP A 175 11.82 -8.50 8.18
CA TRP A 175 12.66 -9.29 9.09
C TRP A 175 12.08 -10.69 9.40
N ASP A 176 10.75 -10.82 9.48
CA ASP A 176 10.05 -12.10 9.69
C ASP A 176 10.36 -13.08 8.54
N SER A 177 10.55 -12.55 7.34
CA SER A 177 10.87 -13.35 6.16
C SER A 177 12.21 -14.06 6.27
N TYR A 178 13.21 -13.52 6.96
CA TYR A 178 14.48 -14.21 7.14
C TYR A 178 14.31 -15.50 7.95
N PHE A 179 13.59 -15.44 9.06
CA PHE A 179 13.31 -16.61 9.88
C PHE A 179 12.41 -17.63 9.16
N THR A 180 11.48 -17.13 8.35
CA THR A 180 10.66 -17.97 7.47
C THR A 180 11.52 -18.68 6.42
N MET A 181 12.45 -17.97 5.80
CA MET A 181 13.40 -18.53 4.83
C MET A 181 14.28 -19.64 5.43
N LEU A 182 14.72 -19.51 6.69
CA LEU A 182 15.42 -20.61 7.36
C LEU A 182 14.58 -21.90 7.42
N GLY A 183 13.27 -21.78 7.69
CA GLY A 183 12.34 -22.91 7.66
C GLY A 183 12.12 -23.48 6.26
N LEU A 184 12.04 -22.60 5.25
CA LEU A 184 11.91 -23.01 3.85
C LEU A 184 13.13 -23.79 3.36
N ALA A 185 14.35 -23.38 3.75
CA ALA A 185 15.59 -24.09 3.45
C ALA A 185 15.58 -25.51 4.04
N GLU A 186 15.20 -25.66 5.32
CA GLU A 186 15.06 -26.98 5.95
C GLU A 186 14.01 -27.87 5.26
N SER A 187 12.95 -27.22 4.75
CA SER A 187 11.85 -27.89 4.02
C SER A 187 12.19 -28.18 2.55
N GLY A 188 13.37 -27.79 2.05
CA GLY A 188 13.79 -27.96 0.66
C GLY A 188 12.99 -27.11 -0.35
N ARG A 189 12.43 -25.98 0.10
CA ARG A 189 11.63 -25.04 -0.72
C ARG A 189 12.50 -23.95 -1.35
N GLU A 190 13.52 -24.38 -2.08
CA GLU A 190 14.44 -23.50 -2.84
C GLU A 190 13.69 -22.57 -3.81
N ASP A 191 12.57 -23.04 -4.35
CA ASP A 191 11.67 -22.26 -5.20
C ASP A 191 11.20 -20.98 -4.52
N LEU A 192 10.71 -21.09 -3.29
CA LEU A 192 10.22 -19.96 -2.51
C LEU A 192 11.35 -19.09 -1.97
N LEU A 193 12.49 -19.67 -1.59
CA LEU A 193 13.68 -18.90 -1.21
C LEU A 193 14.07 -17.92 -2.31
N LYS A 194 14.09 -18.41 -3.56
CA LYS A 194 14.45 -17.61 -4.72
C LYS A 194 13.43 -16.51 -4.97
N CYS A 195 12.15 -16.84 -4.92
CA CYS A 195 11.08 -15.85 -5.11
C CYS A 195 11.16 -14.73 -4.07
N MET A 196 11.37 -15.07 -2.80
CA MET A 196 11.48 -14.11 -1.69
C MET A 196 12.71 -13.19 -1.87
N ALA A 197 13.88 -13.75 -2.17
CA ALA A 197 15.09 -12.98 -2.39
C ALA A 197 14.98 -12.05 -3.62
N ASP A 198 14.37 -12.52 -4.70
CA ASP A 198 14.11 -11.73 -5.91
C ASP A 198 13.10 -10.58 -5.63
N ASN A 199 12.06 -10.82 -4.84
CA ASN A 199 11.13 -9.77 -4.40
C ASN A 199 11.81 -8.70 -3.54
N PHE A 200 12.68 -9.08 -2.60
CA PHE A 200 13.42 -8.13 -1.77
C PHE A 200 14.42 -7.30 -2.57
N ALA A 201 15.13 -7.91 -3.50
CA ALA A 201 16.00 -7.21 -4.42
C ALA A 201 15.20 -6.20 -5.27
N TRP A 202 14.06 -6.63 -5.82
CA TRP A 202 13.17 -5.76 -6.58
C TRP A 202 12.69 -4.57 -5.76
N MET A 203 12.25 -4.77 -4.51
CA MET A 203 11.84 -3.65 -3.64
C MET A 203 12.97 -2.66 -3.38
N ILE A 204 14.23 -3.12 -3.27
CA ILE A 204 15.39 -2.22 -3.13
C ILE A 204 15.60 -1.39 -4.41
N GLU A 205 15.50 -2.01 -5.59
CA GLU A 205 15.64 -1.30 -6.87
C GLU A 205 14.52 -0.27 -7.06
N THR A 206 13.30 -0.65 -6.74
CA THR A 206 12.10 0.15 -6.99
C THR A 206 11.88 1.25 -5.95
N TYR A 207 11.96 0.92 -4.66
CA TYR A 207 11.61 1.83 -3.56
C TYR A 207 12.84 2.38 -2.83
N GLY A 208 14.05 1.99 -3.26
CA GLY A 208 15.30 2.38 -2.64
C GLY A 208 15.63 1.67 -1.33
N HIS A 209 14.70 0.92 -0.76
CA HIS A 209 14.84 0.14 0.46
C HIS A 209 13.76 -0.95 0.52
N ILE A 210 13.90 -1.90 1.46
CA ILE A 210 12.84 -2.88 1.73
C ILE A 210 11.88 -2.25 2.76
N PRO A 211 10.60 -2.01 2.43
CA PRO A 211 9.63 -1.49 3.38
C PRO A 211 9.35 -2.51 4.48
N ASN A 212 8.79 -2.06 5.61
CA ASN A 212 8.41 -2.93 6.74
C ASN A 212 7.55 -4.13 6.29
N GLY A 213 6.60 -3.88 5.40
CA GLY A 213 5.94 -4.89 4.59
C GLY A 213 5.48 -4.30 3.26
N ASN A 214 5.01 -5.12 2.32
CA ASN A 214 4.64 -4.66 0.97
C ASN A 214 3.27 -3.94 0.94
N ARG A 215 3.12 -2.83 1.68
CA ARG A 215 1.93 -1.96 1.65
C ARG A 215 2.33 -0.51 1.45
N THR A 216 1.47 0.29 0.82
CA THR A 216 1.72 1.71 0.53
C THR A 216 2.02 2.51 1.80
N TYR A 217 1.26 2.28 2.87
CA TYR A 217 1.49 2.91 4.18
C TYR A 217 2.73 2.41 4.94
N TYR A 218 3.53 1.51 4.35
CA TYR A 218 4.84 1.08 4.85
C TYR A 218 6.01 1.67 4.06
N LEU A 219 5.78 2.36 2.92
CA LEU A 219 6.85 2.89 2.06
C LEU A 219 7.74 3.95 2.73
N SER A 220 7.28 4.59 3.81
CA SER A 220 8.10 5.53 4.60
C SER A 220 9.09 4.86 5.57
N ARG A 221 9.05 3.53 5.77
CA ARG A 221 9.84 2.87 6.82
C ARG A 221 10.27 1.45 6.47
N SER A 222 11.45 1.10 6.95
CA SER A 222 11.99 -0.27 6.88
C SER A 222 11.80 -1.04 8.20
N GLN A 223 12.51 -2.16 8.32
CA GLN A 223 12.62 -3.07 9.47
C GLN A 223 14.09 -3.48 9.63
N PRO A 224 14.50 -4.17 10.72
CA PRO A 224 15.89 -4.58 10.92
C PRO A 224 16.53 -5.18 9.65
N PRO A 225 17.73 -4.73 9.24
CA PRO A 225 18.26 -5.04 7.92
C PRO A 225 18.89 -6.44 7.88
N VAL A 226 18.08 -7.43 7.52
CA VAL A 226 18.49 -8.84 7.46
C VAL A 226 18.71 -9.34 6.02
N PHE A 227 18.62 -8.48 5.00
CA PHE A 227 18.79 -8.88 3.60
C PHE A 227 20.18 -9.50 3.32
N ALA A 228 21.24 -9.03 3.97
CA ALA A 228 22.56 -9.67 3.87
C ALA A 228 22.54 -11.14 4.33
N LEU A 229 21.82 -11.42 5.43
CA LEU A 229 21.66 -12.77 5.97
C LEU A 229 20.81 -13.64 5.03
N MET A 230 19.78 -13.07 4.41
CA MET A 230 18.97 -13.77 3.40
C MET A 230 19.81 -14.18 2.18
N VAL A 231 20.71 -13.30 1.73
CA VAL A 231 21.62 -13.55 0.60
C VAL A 231 22.66 -14.62 0.95
N GLU A 232 23.20 -14.59 2.18
CA GLU A 232 24.12 -15.62 2.68
C GLU A 232 23.44 -17.00 2.72
N LEU A 233 22.25 -17.08 3.31
CA LEU A 233 21.44 -18.30 3.35
C LEU A 233 21.20 -18.87 1.94
N PHE A 234 20.93 -18.00 0.96
CA PHE A 234 20.68 -18.40 -0.42
C PHE A 234 21.90 -19.08 -1.08
N GLU A 235 23.12 -18.64 -0.75
CA GLU A 235 24.35 -19.28 -1.25
C GLU A 235 24.67 -20.57 -0.54
N GLU A 236 24.47 -20.63 0.78
CA GLU A 236 24.72 -21.82 1.60
C GLU A 236 23.85 -23.00 1.18
N ASP A 237 22.59 -22.74 0.80
CA ASP A 237 21.63 -23.76 0.34
C ASP A 237 21.87 -24.20 -1.11
N GLY A 238 22.95 -23.73 -1.75
CA GLY A 238 23.37 -24.18 -3.08
C GLY A 238 22.67 -23.47 -4.24
N VAL A 239 21.81 -22.50 -3.97
CA VAL A 239 21.17 -21.66 -5.00
C VAL A 239 22.14 -20.59 -5.48
N ARG A 240 23.02 -20.99 -6.41
CA ARG A 240 24.09 -20.13 -6.95
C ARG A 240 23.51 -18.85 -7.54
N GLY A 241 23.95 -17.68 -7.08
CA GLY A 241 23.57 -16.42 -7.70
C GLY A 241 23.69 -15.16 -6.86
N ALA A 242 24.09 -15.22 -5.59
CA ALA A 242 24.12 -14.06 -4.68
C ALA A 242 24.95 -12.88 -5.14
N ARG A 243 25.93 -13.10 -6.02
CA ARG A 243 26.65 -11.99 -6.65
C ARG A 243 25.70 -11.01 -7.34
N ARG A 244 24.52 -11.46 -7.79
CA ARG A 244 23.46 -10.61 -8.36
C ARG A 244 22.86 -9.62 -7.36
N TYR A 245 22.93 -9.92 -6.06
CA TYR A 245 22.39 -9.08 -4.99
C TYR A 245 23.42 -8.10 -4.39
N LEU A 246 24.67 -8.13 -4.86
CA LEU A 246 25.74 -7.31 -4.30
C LEU A 246 25.45 -5.81 -4.45
N GLU A 247 24.86 -5.40 -5.56
CA GLU A 247 24.50 -4.00 -5.80
C GLU A 247 23.36 -3.57 -4.89
N HIS A 248 22.35 -4.42 -4.69
CA HIS A 248 21.25 -4.19 -3.74
C HIS A 248 21.73 -4.05 -2.30
N LEU A 249 22.68 -4.89 -1.87
CA LEU A 249 23.28 -4.79 -0.53
C LEU A 249 24.03 -3.47 -0.33
N ARG A 250 24.77 -3.03 -1.35
CA ARG A 250 25.48 -1.73 -1.31
C ARG A 250 24.47 -0.59 -1.26
N TRP A 251 23.44 -0.65 -2.09
CA TRP A 251 22.40 0.36 -2.18
C TRP A 251 21.61 0.48 -0.88
N SER A 252 21.10 -0.63 -0.33
CA SER A 252 20.31 -0.63 0.91
C SER A 252 21.10 -0.01 2.06
N THR A 253 22.40 -0.29 2.14
CA THR A 253 23.26 0.22 3.21
C THR A 253 23.55 1.72 3.02
N ALA A 254 23.88 2.16 1.79
CA ALA A 254 24.24 3.54 1.51
C ALA A 254 23.04 4.50 1.47
N SER A 255 21.94 4.10 0.84
CA SER A 255 20.78 4.96 0.55
C SER A 255 19.71 4.91 1.65
N GLY A 256 19.69 3.84 2.45
CA GLY A 256 18.74 3.66 3.56
C GLY A 256 19.36 3.91 4.93
N TRP A 257 20.29 3.05 5.35
CA TRP A 257 20.76 2.99 6.75
C TRP A 257 21.85 4.01 7.11
N MET A 258 22.74 4.30 6.17
CA MET A 258 23.83 5.26 6.36
C MET A 258 23.52 6.64 5.80
N ALA A 259 22.35 6.82 5.17
CA ALA A 259 21.87 8.13 4.80
C ALA A 259 21.56 8.93 6.08
N PRO A 260 21.90 10.23 6.14
CA PRO A 260 21.50 11.06 7.26
C PRO A 260 19.97 11.00 7.43
N SER A 261 19.52 10.91 8.68
CA SER A 261 18.10 11.04 9.01
C SER A 261 17.59 12.36 8.45
N ARG A 262 16.64 12.26 7.50
CA ARG A 262 15.93 13.40 6.94
C ARG A 262 15.07 14.05 8.02
#